data_AF-A0A9E2IJH0-F1
#
_entry.id   AF-A0A9E2IJH0-F1
#
_cell.length_a   1.000
_cell.length_b   1.000
_cell.length_c   1.000
_cell.angle_alpha   90.00
_cell.angle_beta   90.00
_cell.angle_gamma   90.00
#
_symmetry.space_group_name_H-M   'P 1'
#
loop_
_entity.id
_entity.type
_entity.pdbx_description
1 polymer ?
#
loop_
_entity_poly.entity_id
_entity_poly.type
_entity_poly.pdbx_seq_one_letter_code
_entity_poly.pdbx_strand_id
1 'polypeptide(L)'
;LCDWLSTKDDLHPLIKGGIMHHQFAYIHPFFDGNGRVGRLIMITQLLRKGYPPAIVQMEDRYKYYLALGKGDMGDFRHMVQMVCESVIRGYNLLKGCSV
;
A
#
# COMPACT_ATOMS: atom_id res chain seq x y z
N LEU A 1 6.66 -12.47 7.32
CA LEU A 1 6.06 -11.55 6.32
C LEU A 1 6.42 -11.94 4.88
N CYS A 2 7.70 -12.13 4.55
CA CYS A 2 8.13 -12.51 3.20
C CYS A 2 7.48 -13.80 2.69
N ASP A 3 7.43 -14.85 3.54
CA ASP A 3 6.79 -16.12 3.16
C ASP A 3 5.30 -15.93 2.85
N TRP A 4 4.59 -15.19 3.71
CA TRP A 4 3.17 -14.85 3.49
C TRP A 4 2.97 -14.08 2.18
N LEU A 5 3.82 -13.09 1.89
CA LEU A 5 3.72 -12.32 0.64
C LEU A 5 3.92 -13.19 -0.61
N SER A 6 4.77 -14.22 -0.51
CA SER A 6 5.06 -15.18 -1.57
C SER A 6 4.02 -16.28 -1.72
N THR A 7 3.06 -16.41 -0.80
CA THR A 7 2.00 -17.43 -0.90
C THR A 7 1.16 -17.23 -2.16
N LYS A 8 0.79 -18.35 -2.79
CA LYS A 8 -0.25 -18.38 -3.82
C LYS A 8 -1.60 -18.42 -3.12
N ASP A 9 -2.32 -17.32 -3.16
CA ASP A 9 -3.67 -17.16 -2.62
C ASP A 9 -4.54 -16.39 -3.62
N ASP A 10 -5.85 -16.42 -3.37
CA ASP A 10 -6.86 -15.71 -4.19
C ASP A 10 -7.12 -14.29 -3.66
N LEU A 11 -6.24 -13.75 -2.82
CA LEU A 11 -6.37 -12.39 -2.30
C LEU A 11 -6.12 -11.38 -3.42
N HIS A 12 -7.07 -10.45 -3.57
CA HIS A 12 -6.94 -9.38 -4.56
C HIS A 12 -5.65 -8.57 -4.31
N PRO A 13 -4.84 -8.24 -5.35
CA PRO A 13 -3.53 -7.59 -5.16
C PRO A 13 -3.57 -6.29 -4.35
N LEU A 14 -4.63 -5.49 -4.49
CA LEU A 14 -4.84 -4.27 -3.69
C LEU A 14 -5.01 -4.57 -2.19
N ILE A 15 -5.72 -5.65 -1.85
CA ILE A 15 -5.91 -6.09 -0.46
C ILE A 15 -4.58 -6.59 0.10
N LYS A 16 -3.91 -7.48 -0.64
CA LYS A 16 -2.61 -8.05 -0.23
C LYS A 16 -1.55 -6.96 -0.06
N GLY A 17 -1.52 -5.97 -0.96
CA GLY A 17 -0.64 -4.80 -0.87
C GLY A 17 -0.90 -3.93 0.37
N GLY A 18 -2.17 -3.65 0.68
CA GLY A 18 -2.54 -2.88 1.87
C GLY A 18 -2.21 -3.57 3.18
N ILE A 19 -2.52 -4.87 3.29
CA ILE A 19 -2.18 -5.68 4.47
C ILE A 19 -0.66 -5.79 4.63
N MET A 20 0.07 -6.11 3.54
CA MET A 20 1.53 -6.18 3.57
C MET A 20 2.15 -4.88 4.06
N HIS A 21 1.70 -3.74 3.55
CA HIS A 21 2.20 -2.43 3.97
C HIS A 21 2.00 -2.18 5.47
N HIS A 22 0.80 -2.46 5.99
CA HIS A 22 0.54 -2.32 7.43
C HIS A 22 1.45 -3.25 8.23
N GLN A 23 1.50 -4.54 7.87
CA GLN A 23 2.30 -5.53 8.58
C GLN A 23 3.80 -5.16 8.61
N PHE A 24 4.33 -4.63 7.50
CA PHE A 24 5.70 -4.13 7.45
C PHE A 24 5.90 -2.95 8.41
N ALA A 25 4.98 -1.98 8.40
CA ALA A 25 5.03 -0.81 9.28
C ALA A 25 4.90 -1.19 10.77
N TYR A 26 4.10 -2.22 11.07
CA TYR A 26 3.89 -2.78 12.41
C TYR A 26 5.14 -3.48 12.95
N ILE A 27 5.80 -4.30 12.14
CA ILE A 27 7.07 -4.97 12.53
C ILE A 27 8.17 -3.95 12.79
N HIS A 28 8.18 -2.84 12.03
CA HIS A 28 9.13 -1.74 12.19
C HIS A 28 10.62 -2.19 12.22
N PRO A 29 11.11 -2.91 11.19
CA PRO A 29 12.39 -3.61 11.26
C PRO A 29 13.64 -2.71 11.18
N PHE A 30 13.51 -1.46 10.75
CA PHE A 30 14.63 -0.52 10.58
C PHE A 30 14.59 0.61 11.62
N PHE A 31 15.73 1.26 11.85
CA PHE A 31 15.82 2.43 12.75
C PHE A 31 15.06 3.65 12.20
N ASP A 32 15.15 3.90 10.90
CA ASP A 32 14.40 4.92 10.16
C ASP A 32 14.08 4.39 8.77
N GLY A 33 13.08 4.99 8.11
CA GLY A 33 12.73 4.72 6.73
C GLY A 33 11.66 3.66 6.54
N ASN A 34 11.10 3.08 7.62
CA ASN A 34 10.07 2.05 7.53
C ASN A 34 8.88 2.49 6.66
N GLY A 35 8.39 3.71 6.82
CA GLY A 35 7.30 4.22 5.97
C GLY A 35 7.68 4.32 4.48
N ARG A 36 8.93 4.70 4.16
CA ARG A 36 9.42 4.80 2.78
C ARG A 36 9.57 3.42 2.15
N VAL A 37 10.18 2.49 2.88
CA VAL A 37 10.39 1.11 2.43
C VAL A 37 9.06 0.37 2.28
N GLY A 38 8.14 0.50 3.24
CA GLY A 38 6.81 -0.12 3.18
C GLY A 38 6.02 0.33 1.95
N ARG A 39 6.01 1.64 1.65
CA ARG A 39 5.39 2.17 0.42
C ARG A 39 6.09 1.67 -0.84
N LEU A 40 7.42 1.60 -0.85
CA LEU A 40 8.17 1.09 -1.99
C LEU A 40 7.83 -0.37 -2.27
N ILE A 41 7.83 -1.24 -1.26
CA ILE A 41 7.46 -2.65 -1.41
C ILE A 41 6.02 -2.76 -1.95
N MET A 42 5.09 -1.97 -1.40
CA MET A 42 3.69 -1.97 -1.85
C MET A 42 3.59 -1.60 -3.34
N ILE A 43 4.23 -0.50 -3.76
CA ILE A 43 4.26 -0.06 -5.15
C ILE A 43 4.87 -1.15 -6.04
N THR A 44 6.01 -1.74 -5.65
CA THR A 44 6.65 -2.80 -6.43
C THR A 44 5.76 -4.02 -6.61
N GLN A 45 5.03 -4.46 -5.58
CA GLN A 45 4.10 -5.58 -5.68
C GLN A 45 2.94 -5.27 -6.63
N LEU A 46 2.38 -4.06 -6.56
CA LEU A 46 1.29 -3.62 -7.43
C LEU A 46 1.72 -3.51 -8.89
N LEU A 47 2.89 -2.93 -9.16
CA LEU A 47 3.47 -2.84 -10.50
C LEU A 47 3.69 -4.23 -11.12
N ARG A 48 4.21 -5.19 -10.34
CA ARG A 48 4.38 -6.59 -10.77
C ARG A 48 3.06 -7.29 -11.12
N LYS A 49 1.93 -6.76 -10.67
CA LYS A 49 0.58 -7.27 -10.94
C LYS A 49 -0.17 -6.44 -11.99
N GLY A 50 0.51 -5.50 -12.66
CA GLY A 50 -0.05 -4.69 -13.75
C GLY A 50 -0.87 -3.49 -13.29
N TYR A 51 -0.80 -3.11 -12.00
CA TYR A 51 -1.44 -1.88 -11.53
C TYR A 51 -0.54 -0.67 -11.78
N PRO A 52 -1.12 0.53 -11.98
CA PRO A 52 -0.38 1.77 -12.00
C PRO A 52 0.27 2.05 -10.63
N PRO A 53 1.29 2.92 -10.57
CA PRO A 53 1.97 3.23 -9.31
C PRO A 53 1.00 3.80 -8.27
N ALA A 54 1.01 3.24 -7.07
CA ALA A 54 0.22 3.74 -5.94
C ALA A 54 0.82 5.06 -5.39
N ILE A 55 0.22 6.20 -5.73
CA ILE A 55 0.71 7.54 -5.33
C ILE A 55 0.01 7.99 -4.04
N VAL A 56 0.74 7.88 -2.92
CA VAL A 56 0.31 8.40 -1.62
C VAL A 56 0.89 9.82 -1.45
N GLN A 57 0.02 10.81 -1.25
CA GLN A 57 0.45 12.21 -1.15
C GLN A 57 0.55 12.69 0.29
N MET A 58 1.11 13.88 0.50
CA MET A 58 1.25 14.47 1.83
C MET A 58 -0.10 14.82 2.45
N GLU A 59 -1.09 15.15 1.62
CA GLU A 59 -2.47 15.44 2.02
C GLU A 59 -3.16 14.19 2.61
N ASP A 60 -2.71 12.99 2.22
CA ASP A 60 -3.22 11.72 2.72
C ASP A 60 -2.67 11.37 4.11
N ARG A 61 -1.79 12.19 4.71
CA ARG A 61 -1.09 11.89 5.98
C ARG A 61 -2.04 11.48 7.10
N TYR A 62 -3.12 12.23 7.32
CA TYR A 62 -4.09 11.90 8.36
C TYR A 62 -4.78 10.54 8.10
N LYS A 63 -5.26 10.34 6.86
CA LYS A 63 -5.89 9.07 6.44
C LYS A 63 -4.93 7.89 6.60
N TYR A 64 -3.66 8.08 6.25
CA TYR A 64 -2.62 7.07 6.36
C TYR A 64 -2.42 6.62 7.81
N TYR A 65 -2.25 7.56 8.76
CA TYR A 65 -2.08 7.19 10.17
C TYR A 65 -3.36 6.62 10.78
N LEU A 66 -4.54 7.11 10.37
CA LEU A 66 -5.83 6.51 10.75
C LEU A 66 -5.92 5.06 10.26
N ALA A 67 -5.54 4.80 9.02
CA ALA A 67 -5.57 3.46 8.43
C ALA A 67 -4.61 2.51 9.15
N LEU A 68 -3.41 2.98 9.53
CA LEU A 68 -2.49 2.20 10.35
C LEU A 68 -3.08 1.85 11.72
N GLY A 69 -3.60 2.85 12.45
CA GLY A 69 -4.20 2.62 13.76
C GLY A 69 -5.44 1.72 13.72
N LYS A 70 -6.24 1.77 12.64
CA LYS A 70 -7.34 0.82 12.41
C LYS A 70 -6.82 -0.58 12.12
N GLY A 71 -5.75 -0.70 11.35
CA GLY A 71 -5.06 -1.97 11.10
C GLY A 71 -4.49 -2.61 12.36
N ASP A 72 -4.02 -1.82 13.33
CA ASP A 72 -3.55 -2.32 14.63
C ASP A 72 -4.68 -2.98 15.44
N MET A 73 -5.93 -2.60 15.18
CA MET A 73 -7.13 -3.23 15.74
C MET A 73 -7.70 -4.35 14.85
N GLY A 74 -6.98 -4.75 13.78
CA GLY A 74 -7.38 -5.78 12.83
C GLY A 74 -8.32 -5.30 11.71
N ASP A 75 -8.64 -4.01 11.64
CA ASP A 75 -9.49 -3.45 10.58
C ASP A 75 -8.65 -2.86 9.43
N PHE A 76 -8.43 -3.67 8.40
CA PHE A 76 -7.64 -3.29 7.23
C PHE A 76 -8.43 -2.51 6.16
N ARG A 77 -9.74 -2.28 6.33
CA ARG A 77 -10.57 -1.65 5.28
C ARG A 77 -10.04 -0.28 4.87
N HIS A 78 -9.60 0.51 5.85
CA HIS A 78 -9.04 1.84 5.62
C HIS A 78 -7.68 1.78 4.89
N MET A 79 -6.87 0.76 5.18
CA MET A 79 -5.61 0.52 4.46
C MET A 79 -5.89 0.18 3.00
N VAL A 80 -6.81 -0.74 2.74
CA VAL A 80 -7.19 -1.13 1.38
C VAL A 80 -7.79 0.06 0.62
N GLN A 81 -8.68 0.83 1.25
CA GLN A 81 -9.25 2.04 0.65
C GLN A 81 -8.18 3.05 0.24
N MET A 82 -7.22 3.34 1.13
CA MET A 82 -6.10 4.23 0.83
C MET A 82 -5.27 3.72 -0.36
N VAL A 83 -5.02 2.41 -0.43
CA VAL A 83 -4.32 1.80 -1.58
C VAL A 83 -5.13 2.01 -2.86
N CYS A 84 -6.43 1.75 -2.86
CA CYS A 84 -7.30 1.99 -4.02
C CYS A 84 -7.26 3.45 -4.48
N GLU A 85 -7.42 4.40 -3.57
CA GLU A 85 -7.35 5.84 -3.86
C GLU A 85 -5.98 6.21 -4.48
N SER A 86 -4.89 5.69 -3.93
CA SER A 86 -3.53 5.95 -4.42
C SER A 86 -3.26 5.36 -5.82
N VAL A 87 -3.84 4.21 -6.14
CA VAL A 87 -3.74 3.56 -7.45
C VAL A 87 -4.57 4.31 -8.49
N ILE A 88 -5.79 4.74 -8.16
CA ILE A 88 -6.62 5.59 -9.02
C ILE A 88 -5.88 6.90 -9.34
N ARG A 89 -5.22 7.48 -8.34
CA ARG A 89 -4.40 8.68 -8.53
C ARG A 89 -3.27 8.44 -9.53
N GLY A 90 -2.54 7.34 -9.38
CA GLY A 90 -1.49 6.92 -10.33
C GLY A 90 -2.01 6.71 -11.74
N TYR A 91 -3.18 6.08 -11.88
CA TYR A 91 -3.84 5.89 -13.17
C TYR A 91 -4.16 7.23 -13.85
N ASN A 92 -4.76 8.16 -13.11
CA ASN A 92 -5.15 9.47 -13.64
C ASN A 92 -3.93 10.29 -14.07
N LEU A 93 -2.82 10.19 -13.34
CA LEU A 93 -1.56 10.83 -13.73
C LEU A 93 -1.07 10.30 -15.08
N LEU A 94 -1.04 8.98 -15.25
CA LEU A 94 -0.60 8.36 -16.50
C LEU A 94 -1.53 8.69 -17.68
N LYS A 95 -2.84 8.73 -17.45
CA LYS A 95 -3.81 9.16 -18.48
C LYS A 95 -3.62 10.62 -18.88
N GLY A 96 -3.36 11.52 -17.94
CA GLY A 96 -3.09 12.93 -18.23
C GLY A 96 -1.77 13.17 -18.97
N CYS A 97 -0.84 12.20 -18.96
CA CYS A 97 0.41 12.24 -19.70
C CYS A 97 0.32 11.61 -21.10
N SER A 98 -0.82 11.05 -21.49
CA SER A 98 -1.01 10.52 -22.84
C SER A 98 -1.24 11.70 -23.79
N VAL A 99 -0.18 12.08 -24.50
CA VAL A 99 -0.16 13.11 -25.56
C VAL A 99 -0.92 12.65 -26.78
#